data_AF-A0AAW4V5C9-F1
#
_entry.id   AF-A0AAW4V5C9-F1
#
_cell.length_a   1.000
_cell.length_b   1.000
_cell.length_c   1.000
_cell.angle_alpha   90.00
_cell.angle_beta   90.00
_cell.angle_gamma   90.00
#
_symmetry.space_group_name_H-M   'P 1'
#
loop_
_entity.id
_entity.type
_entity.pdbx_description
1 polymer ?
#
loop_
_entity_poly.entity_id
_entity_poly.type
_entity_poly.pdbx_seq_one_letter_code
_entity_poly.pdbx_strand_id
1 'polypeptide(L)'
;WMELFSIRIQRTFQLVSTTHIPLTTKENKIRNAKDEIIADIQKLEEELPENCQQNKDYIFPFDDAFIKTDCGNIKIKEIKFEYENHTEMKQFKIDAQNITKAILKNTISKEVQLIGKTYMDYKSQMK
;
A
#
# COMPACT_ATOMS: atom_id res chain seq x y z
N TRP A 1 -18.67 -27.42 5.16
CA TRP A 1 -19.96 -26.88 4.70
C TRP A 1 -19.83 -25.37 4.62
N MET A 2 -19.99 -24.85 3.39
CA MET A 2 -20.37 -23.50 2.90
C MET A 2 -20.12 -22.24 3.75
N GLU A 3 -19.75 -21.06 3.24
CA GLU A 3 -19.57 -20.53 1.88
C GLU A 3 -18.83 -19.17 1.96
N LEU A 4 -18.42 -18.70 0.79
CA LEU A 4 -17.64 -17.51 0.42
C LEU A 4 -18.05 -16.18 1.08
N PHE A 5 -17.05 -15.36 1.40
CA PHE A 5 -17.16 -13.90 1.26
C PHE A 5 -16.17 -13.43 0.21
N SER A 6 -16.71 -13.13 -0.99
CA SER A 6 -16.01 -12.35 -2.01
C SER A 6 -15.66 -10.98 -1.44
N ILE A 7 -14.37 -10.64 -1.38
CA ILE A 7 -13.97 -9.24 -1.18
C ILE A 7 -13.93 -8.60 -2.57
N ARG A 8 -15.04 -7.95 -2.91
CA ARG A 8 -15.14 -7.03 -4.05
C ARG A 8 -14.58 -5.69 -3.59
N ILE A 9 -13.33 -5.38 -3.92
CA ILE A 9 -12.80 -4.02 -3.74
C ILE A 9 -13.35 -3.15 -4.87
N GLN A 10 -14.45 -2.45 -4.62
CA GLN A 10 -14.78 -1.27 -5.41
C GLN A 10 -13.91 -0.11 -4.89
N ARG A 11 -12.71 0.09 -5.46
CA ARG A 11 -12.00 1.37 -5.29
C ARG A 11 -12.68 2.37 -6.20
N THR A 12 -13.51 3.23 -5.60
CA THR A 12 -13.96 4.48 -6.20
C THR A 12 -12.72 5.29 -6.60
N PHE A 13 -12.51 5.40 -7.90
CA PHE A 13 -11.53 6.25 -8.57
C PHE A 13 -11.71 7.70 -8.09
N GLN A 14 -10.84 8.20 -7.21
CA GLN A 14 -10.77 9.64 -6.96
C GLN A 14 -9.82 10.28 -7.98
N LEU A 15 -10.36 10.60 -9.16
CA LEU A 15 -9.66 11.21 -10.30
C LEU A 15 -9.30 12.70 -10.08
N VAL A 16 -9.16 13.17 -8.84
CA VAL A 16 -9.17 14.62 -8.56
C VAL A 16 -7.78 15.28 -8.63
N SER A 17 -6.68 14.51 -8.75
CA SER A 17 -5.33 15.11 -8.92
C SER A 17 -4.23 14.20 -9.44
N THR A 18 -4.51 12.95 -9.86
CA THR A 18 -3.45 12.06 -10.37
C THR A 18 -3.03 12.42 -11.79
N THR A 19 -1.73 12.53 -12.05
CA THR A 19 -1.16 12.70 -13.39
C THR A 19 -1.10 11.39 -14.17
N HIS A 20 -1.33 10.25 -13.51
CA HIS A 20 -1.22 8.91 -14.07
C HIS A 20 -2.51 8.12 -13.88
N ILE A 21 -2.93 7.39 -14.93
CA ILE A 21 -4.12 6.56 -14.91
C ILE A 21 -3.68 5.11 -14.67
N PRO A 22 -4.16 4.42 -13.62
CA PRO A 22 -3.87 3.01 -13.45
C PRO A 22 -4.55 2.21 -14.55
N LEU A 23 -3.77 1.39 -15.25
CA LEU A 23 -4.23 0.53 -16.34
C LEU A 23 -4.00 -0.93 -15.98
N THR A 24 -5.01 -1.77 -16.19
CA THR A 24 -4.86 -3.22 -16.11
C THR A 24 -4.33 -3.74 -17.45
N THR A 25 -3.15 -4.35 -17.43
CA THR A 25 -2.53 -4.97 -18.61
C THR A 25 -2.91 -6.46 -18.70
N LYS A 26 -2.96 -6.99 -19.92
CA LYS A 26 -3.16 -8.44 -20.17
C LYS A 26 -1.87 -9.24 -20.02
N GLU A 27 -0.75 -8.58 -20.22
CA GLU A 27 0.59 -9.14 -20.15
C GLU A 27 1.56 -8.09 -19.60
N ASN A 28 2.74 -8.54 -19.16
CA ASN A 28 3.80 -7.67 -18.66
C ASN A 28 4.68 -7.11 -19.79
N LYS A 29 4.28 -7.24 -21.06
CA LYS A 29 5.10 -6.84 -22.22
C LYS A 29 4.78 -5.43 -22.67
N ILE A 30 5.83 -4.66 -22.93
CA ILE A 30 5.78 -3.35 -23.56
C ILE A 30 6.31 -3.53 -24.97
N ARG A 31 5.57 -3.02 -25.96
CA ARG A 31 5.86 -3.24 -27.39
C ARG A 31 6.02 -1.92 -28.13
N ASN A 32 6.77 -1.93 -29.22
CA ASN A 32 6.81 -0.80 -30.15
C ASN A 32 5.67 -0.87 -31.19
N ALA A 33 5.61 0.10 -32.11
CA ALA A 33 4.61 0.13 -33.19
C ALA A 33 4.67 -1.08 -34.15
N LYS A 34 5.76 -1.84 -34.17
CA LYS A 34 5.92 -3.09 -34.95
C LYS A 34 5.48 -4.34 -34.18
N ASP A 35 4.89 -4.18 -32.99
CA ASP A 35 4.53 -5.25 -32.04
C ASP A 35 5.74 -6.02 -31.47
N GLU A 36 6.97 -5.51 -31.65
CA GLU A 36 8.19 -6.07 -31.08
C GLU A 36 8.28 -5.73 -29.59
N ILE A 37 8.67 -6.70 -28.76
CA ILE A 37 8.84 -6.50 -27.32
C ILE A 37 10.10 -5.66 -27.08
N ILE A 38 9.94 -4.51 -26.44
CA ILE A 38 11.04 -3.59 -26.10
C ILE A 38 11.37 -3.58 -24.62
N ALA A 39 10.42 -3.94 -23.76
CA ALA A 39 10.60 -4.02 -22.32
C ALA A 39 9.59 -4.97 -21.66
N ASP A 40 9.88 -5.36 -20.42
CA ASP A 40 9.00 -6.18 -19.58
C ASP A 40 8.79 -5.48 -18.24
N ILE A 41 7.54 -5.27 -17.85
CA ILE A 41 7.16 -4.56 -16.63
C ILE A 41 7.78 -5.22 -15.38
N GLN A 42 7.84 -6.56 -15.34
CA GLN A 42 8.43 -7.27 -14.21
C GLN A 42 9.94 -7.03 -14.12
N LYS A 43 10.63 -6.99 -15.27
CA LYS A 43 12.06 -6.66 -15.28
C LYS A 43 12.33 -5.23 -14.84
N LEU A 44 11.47 -4.29 -15.24
CA LEU A 44 11.56 -2.90 -14.77
C LEU A 44 11.35 -2.81 -13.25
N GLU A 45 10.49 -3.67 -12.69
CA GLU A 45 10.29 -3.78 -11.25
C GLU A 45 11.52 -4.38 -10.54
N GLU A 46 12.15 -5.40 -11.13
CA GLU A 46 13.39 -6.01 -10.62
C GLU A 46 14.59 -5.03 -10.67
N GLU A 47 14.58 -4.04 -11.55
CA GLU A 47 15.57 -2.95 -11.62
C GLU A 47 15.38 -1.89 -10.51
N LEU A 48 14.26 -1.92 -9.79
CA LEU A 48 14.01 -0.99 -8.70
C LEU A 48 14.95 -1.26 -7.52
N PRO A 49 15.44 -0.23 -6.81
CA PRO A 49 16.33 -0.43 -5.68
C PRO A 49 15.64 -1.21 -4.57
N GLU A 50 16.35 -2.16 -3.93
CA GLU A 50 15.81 -2.99 -2.83
C GLU A 50 15.18 -2.15 -1.70
N ASN A 51 15.74 -0.96 -1.45
CA ASN A 51 15.22 0.01 -0.49
C ASN A 51 14.44 1.13 -1.19
N CYS A 52 13.30 0.78 -1.81
CA CYS A 52 12.40 1.76 -2.41
C CYS A 52 11.96 2.80 -1.36
N GLN A 53 12.18 4.09 -1.66
CA GLN A 53 11.87 5.18 -0.73
C GLN A 53 10.38 5.52 -0.80
N GLN A 54 9.75 5.72 0.36
CA GLN A 54 8.36 6.17 0.44
C GLN A 54 8.19 7.52 -0.28
N ASN A 55 7.09 7.67 -1.02
CA ASN A 55 6.76 8.88 -1.80
C ASN A 55 7.77 9.21 -2.91
N LYS A 56 8.58 8.23 -3.32
CA LYS A 56 9.45 8.36 -4.48
C LYS A 56 8.81 7.67 -5.68
N ASP A 57 8.67 8.44 -6.74
CA ASP A 57 8.17 7.96 -8.01
C ASP A 57 9.32 7.38 -8.84
N TYR A 58 9.14 6.15 -9.33
CA TYR A 58 10.07 5.53 -10.27
C TYR A 58 9.42 5.53 -11.66
N ILE A 59 9.93 6.37 -12.55
CA ILE A 59 9.34 6.64 -13.86
C ILE A 59 10.27 6.11 -14.95
N PHE A 60 9.72 5.30 -15.84
CA PHE A 60 10.39 4.75 -17.02
C PHE A 60 9.76 5.35 -18.29
N PRO A 61 10.45 6.26 -18.99
CA PRO A 61 9.92 6.90 -20.19
C PRO A 61 10.06 6.01 -21.43
N PHE A 62 9.17 6.22 -22.39
CA PHE A 62 9.13 5.55 -23.68
C PHE A 62 8.66 6.53 -24.78
N ASP A 63 9.29 6.47 -25.96
CA ASP A 63 8.92 7.35 -27.09
C ASP A 63 7.69 6.84 -27.86
N ASP A 64 7.71 5.57 -28.25
CA ASP A 64 6.65 4.94 -29.07
C ASP A 64 6.35 3.53 -28.57
N ALA A 65 5.78 3.46 -27.36
CA ALA A 65 5.47 2.22 -26.68
C ALA A 65 3.97 1.99 -26.53
N PHE A 66 3.61 0.71 -26.49
CA PHE A 66 2.25 0.22 -26.40
C PHE A 66 2.15 -0.90 -25.36
N ILE A 67 1.02 -0.92 -24.64
CA ILE A 67 0.64 -2.01 -23.75
C ILE A 67 -0.70 -2.61 -24.19
N LYS A 68 -0.86 -3.92 -24.00
CA LYS A 68 -2.13 -4.61 -24.27
C LYS A 68 -2.99 -4.58 -23.01
N THR A 69 -4.19 -4.04 -23.13
CA THR A 69 -5.19 -4.00 -22.04
C THR A 69 -6.49 -4.69 -22.47
N ASP A 70 -7.43 -4.84 -21.55
CA ASP A 70 -8.78 -5.33 -21.85
C ASP A 70 -9.55 -4.43 -22.81
N CYS A 71 -9.21 -3.14 -22.84
CA CYS A 71 -9.81 -2.14 -23.74
C CYS A 71 -9.06 -2.01 -25.08
N GLY A 72 -8.03 -2.83 -25.33
CA GLY A 72 -7.22 -2.78 -26.54
C GLY A 72 -5.78 -2.30 -26.30
N ASN A 73 -5.09 -1.98 -27.39
CA ASN A 73 -3.71 -1.50 -27.33
C ASN A 73 -3.69 -0.01 -27.01
N ILE A 74 -2.98 0.36 -25.95
CA ILE A 74 -2.87 1.75 -25.50
C ILE A 74 -1.45 2.22 -25.72
N LYS A 75 -1.28 3.37 -26.38
CA LYS A 75 0.00 4.05 -26.50
C LYS A 75 0.35 4.72 -25.16
N ILE A 76 1.57 4.51 -24.69
CA ILE A 76 2.07 5.06 -23.43
C ILE A 76 3.33 5.90 -23.67
N LYS A 77 3.55 6.89 -22.80
CA LYS A 77 4.77 7.71 -22.78
C LYS A 77 5.71 7.34 -21.64
N GLU A 78 5.18 6.76 -20.58
CA GLU A 78 5.96 6.34 -19.43
C GLU A 78 5.17 5.33 -18.58
N ILE A 79 5.88 4.55 -17.78
CA ILE A 79 5.33 3.74 -16.69
C ILE A 79 5.86 4.29 -15.38
N LYS A 80 4.97 4.40 -14.39
CA LYS A 80 5.27 4.86 -13.04
C LYS A 80 5.04 3.73 -12.05
N PHE A 81 6.02 3.44 -11.20
CA PHE A 81 5.86 2.58 -10.03
C PHE A 81 5.69 3.44 -8.78
N GLU A 82 4.62 3.17 -8.04
CA GLU A 82 4.28 3.80 -6.76
C GLU A 82 4.26 2.75 -5.66
N TYR A 83 5.09 2.91 -4.63
CA TYR A 83 5.07 2.03 -3.45
C TYR A 83 4.25 2.67 -2.32
N GLU A 84 3.07 2.12 -2.09
CA GLU A 84 2.21 2.50 -0.97
C GLU A 84 2.39 1.48 0.18
N ASN A 85 3.22 1.81 1.17
CA ASN A 85 3.24 1.04 2.41
C ASN A 85 1.99 1.40 3.21
N HIS A 86 1.00 0.50 3.25
CA HIS A 86 -0.14 0.61 4.13
C HIS A 86 0.30 0.44 5.60
N THR A 87 0.88 1.47 6.20
CA THR A 87 0.94 1.60 7.66
C THR A 87 -0.44 2.01 8.16
N GLU A 88 -1.44 1.14 7.98
CA GLU A 88 -2.72 1.29 8.65
C GLU A 88 -2.47 1.19 10.16
N MET A 89 -2.30 2.34 10.82
CA MET A 89 -2.28 2.43 12.27
C MET A 89 -3.69 2.12 12.78
N LYS A 90 -4.00 0.84 12.97
CA LYS A 90 -5.26 0.41 13.57
C LYS A 90 -5.27 0.82 15.03
N GLN A 91 -5.99 1.89 15.34
CA GLN A 91 -6.21 2.34 16.71
C GLN A 91 -7.28 1.46 17.36
N PHE A 92 -6.89 0.66 18.35
CA PHE A 92 -7.81 -0.08 19.20
C PHE A 92 -7.96 0.68 20.53
N LYS A 93 -9.20 1.00 20.89
CA LYS A 93 -9.51 1.53 22.22
C LYS A 93 -10.00 0.37 23.09
N ILE A 94 -9.34 0.16 24.22
CA ILE A 94 -9.74 -0.82 25.23
C ILE A 94 -10.36 -0.03 26.38
N ASP A 95 -11.54 -0.43 26.84
CA ASP A 95 -12.13 0.14 28.05
C ASP A 95 -11.27 -0.22 29.26
N ALA A 96 -10.67 0.80 29.88
CA ALA A 96 -9.71 0.67 30.97
C ALA A 96 -10.28 1.07 32.33
N GLN A 97 -11.60 1.26 32.44
CA GLN A 97 -12.24 1.72 33.68
C GLN A 97 -11.85 0.88 34.91
N ASN A 98 -11.78 -0.44 34.76
CA ASN A 98 -11.44 -1.39 35.84
C ASN A 98 -10.03 -2.00 35.73
N ILE A 99 -9.17 -1.50 34.84
CA ILE A 99 -7.79 -1.99 34.70
C ILE A 99 -6.89 -1.28 35.72
N THR A 100 -6.36 -2.02 36.68
CA THR A 100 -5.41 -1.51 37.69
C THR A 100 -3.98 -1.49 37.13
N LYS A 101 -3.62 -2.51 36.34
CA LYS A 101 -2.32 -2.70 35.70
C LYS A 101 -2.47 -3.44 34.37
N ALA A 102 -1.62 -3.12 33.41
CA ALA A 102 -1.50 -3.79 32.11
C ALA A 102 -0.04 -3.87 31.68
N ILE A 103 0.26 -4.85 30.83
CA ILE A 103 1.57 -5.02 30.21
C ILE A 103 1.35 -5.00 28.71
N LEU A 104 1.91 -4.00 28.04
CA LEU A 104 1.95 -3.93 26.59
C LEU A 104 3.29 -4.48 26.12
N LYS A 105 3.27 -5.62 25.43
CA LYS A 105 4.47 -6.23 24.86
C LYS A 105 4.44 -6.14 23.35
N ASN A 106 5.46 -5.52 22.78
CA ASN A 106 5.68 -5.56 21.35
C ASN A 106 6.25 -6.93 20.97
N THR A 107 5.53 -7.68 20.13
CA THR A 107 5.95 -9.03 19.72
C THR A 107 7.11 -9.02 18.72
N ILE A 108 7.30 -7.90 18.00
CA ILE A 108 8.33 -7.68 16.99
C ILE A 108 9.59 -7.12 17.65
N SER A 109 9.53 -5.91 18.23
CA SER A 109 10.70 -5.27 18.87
C SER A 109 11.10 -5.92 20.20
N LYS A 110 10.24 -6.78 20.77
CA LYS A 110 10.37 -7.40 22.10
C LYS A 110 10.31 -6.42 23.27
N GLU A 111 10.06 -5.14 23.02
CA GLU A 111 9.89 -4.12 24.06
C GLU A 111 8.66 -4.42 24.92
N VAL A 112 8.76 -4.04 26.21
CA VAL A 112 7.71 -4.24 27.20
C VAL A 112 7.46 -2.92 27.90
N GLN A 113 6.22 -2.47 27.91
CA GLN A 113 5.76 -1.30 28.63
C GLN A 113 4.77 -1.70 29.71
N LEU A 114 5.01 -1.22 30.93
CA LEU A 114 4.10 -1.42 32.06
C LEU A 114 3.19 -0.19 32.16
N ILE A 115 1.88 -0.42 32.23
CA ILE A 115 0.87 0.62 32.43
C ILE A 115 0.16 0.31 33.74
N GLY A 116 0.04 1.28 34.64
CA GLY A 116 -0.68 1.07 35.89
C GLY A 116 -1.05 2.39 36.53
N LYS A 117 -2.17 2.40 37.26
CA LYS A 117 -2.57 3.56 38.06
C LYS A 117 -1.72 3.60 39.34
N THR A 118 -1.17 4.77 39.62
CA THR A 118 -0.48 5.08 40.88
C THR A 118 -1.47 5.56 41.92
N TYR A 119 -1.09 5.52 43.20
CA TYR A 119 -1.91 6.02 44.30
C TYR A 119 -2.38 7.48 44.09
N MET A 120 -1.55 8.30 43.43
CA MET A 120 -1.89 9.70 43.12
C MET A 120 -3.03 9.83 42.10
N ASP A 121 -3.20 8.86 41.21
CA ASP A 121 -4.26 8.85 40.19
C ASP A 121 -5.65 8.59 40.80
N TYR A 122 -5.69 7.90 41.94
CA TYR A 122 -6.93 7.69 42.71
C TYR A 122 -7.33 8.95 43.48
N LYS A 123 -6.35 9.62 44.10
CA LYS A 123 -6.59 10.83 44.90
C LYS A 123 -7.15 11.98 44.06
N SER A 124 -6.77 12.06 42.78
CA SER A 124 -7.25 13.09 41.86
C SER A 124 -8.74 12.95 41.47
N GLN A 125 -9.31 11.74 41.53
CA GLN A 125 -10.70 11.47 41.14
C GLN A 125 -11.71 11.64 42.29
N MET A 126 -11.24 11.86 43.51
CA MET A 126 -12.08 12.06 44.70
C MET A 126 -12.44 13.54 44.96
N LYS A 127 -12.62 14.32 43.90
CA LYS A 127 -12.99 15.75 43.97
C LYS A 127 -14.42 16.00 43.52
#